data_AF-A0A3M8DXS8-F1
#
_entry.id   AF-A0A3M8DXS8-F1
#
_cell.length_a   1.000
_cell.length_b   1.000
_cell.length_c   1.000
_cell.angle_alpha   90.00
_cell.angle_beta   90.00
_cell.angle_gamma   90.00
#
_symmetry.space_group_name_H-M   'P 1'
#
loop_
_entity.id
_entity.type
_entity.pdbx_description
1 polymer ?
#
loop_
_entity_poly.entity_id
_entity_poly.type
_entity_poly.pdbx_seq_one_letter_code
_entity_poly.pdbx_strand_id
1 'polypeptide(L)'
;MDGKKCSLMTRGVHGFLLACLLSGCSVSEGPLERADGDSLVRSEPYQLYQHVTDVKHVMPLAIEAAIPHMPEQIRDSVSKLGVQNLPFQVGKASAYLVTFTDETSKTPLNQVQLVFLKEKDEYGKYGEEFVAITMTEAKVDPFAGLTVAESGVDLFGNKLLVEKAGKDTQLFHHILQTNGGYVSHYYDYDEAANRVSMTTTSANELDFYAHGYLYQINYVVNGNQVDEAVQRRMVELAKQLLTKKEEEPA
;
A
#
# COMPACT_ATOMS: atom_id res chain seq x y z
N MET A 1 -0.96 17.70 -48.04
CA MET A 1 -1.23 19.15 -48.14
C MET A 1 -2.48 19.30 -48.97
N ASP A 2 -3.63 19.44 -48.34
CA ASP A 2 -4.88 19.78 -49.03
C ASP A 2 -5.64 20.76 -48.16
N GLY A 3 -5.54 22.03 -48.52
CA GLY A 3 -6.32 23.10 -47.95
C GLY A 3 -7.63 23.22 -48.71
N LYS A 4 -8.76 23.21 -47.99
CA LYS A 4 -10.02 23.75 -48.49
C LYS A 4 -10.46 24.91 -47.63
N LYS A 5 -10.51 26.07 -48.29
CA LYS A 5 -11.05 27.35 -47.84
C LYS A 5 -12.52 27.17 -47.44
N CYS A 6 -12.89 27.72 -46.29
CA CYS A 6 -14.28 27.98 -45.92
C CYS A 6 -14.52 29.49 -46.10
N SER A 7 -15.52 29.85 -46.91
CA SER A 7 -15.97 31.24 -47.13
C SER A 7 -17.30 31.46 -46.43
N LEU A 8 -17.37 32.62 -45.75
CA LEU A 8 -18.47 33.34 -45.11
C LEU A 8 -19.91 32.83 -45.31
N MET A 9 -20.66 32.80 -44.21
CA MET A 9 -21.82 33.69 -44.03
C MET A 9 -22.13 33.90 -42.54
N THR A 10 -21.99 35.15 -42.09
CA THR A 10 -22.48 35.67 -40.80
C THR A 10 -23.91 36.18 -40.97
N ARG A 11 -24.83 35.78 -40.07
CA ARG A 11 -26.01 36.58 -39.63
C ARG A 11 -26.84 35.87 -38.54
N GLY A 12 -27.15 36.59 -37.45
CA GLY A 12 -28.27 36.36 -36.51
C GLY A 12 -27.99 35.37 -35.38
N VAL A 13 -27.47 35.76 -34.21
CA VAL A 13 -28.16 36.35 -33.04
C VAL A 13 -29.16 35.39 -32.35
N HIS A 14 -28.66 34.82 -31.25
CA HIS A 14 -29.31 34.35 -30.01
C HIS A 14 -30.08 33.02 -30.00
N GLY A 15 -29.39 32.00 -29.45
CA GLY A 15 -29.99 30.74 -29.00
C GLY A 15 -29.02 29.56 -28.99
N PHE A 16 -27.80 29.73 -28.46
CA PHE A 16 -26.83 28.64 -28.38
C PHE A 16 -27.13 27.78 -27.14
N LEU A 17 -27.96 26.75 -27.30
CA LEU A 17 -28.01 25.63 -26.37
C LEU A 17 -26.63 24.96 -26.43
N LEU A 18 -25.82 25.20 -25.42
CA LEU A 18 -24.55 24.53 -25.21
C LEU A 18 -24.86 23.07 -24.82
N ALA A 19 -25.08 22.21 -25.81
CA ALA A 19 -25.03 20.77 -25.61
C ALA A 19 -23.58 20.40 -25.33
N CYS A 20 -23.19 20.48 -24.06
CA CYS A 20 -22.02 19.79 -23.55
C CYS A 20 -22.24 18.31 -23.78
N LEU A 21 -21.79 17.82 -24.93
CA LEU A 21 -21.47 16.42 -25.14
C LEU A 21 -20.47 16.07 -24.05
N LEU A 22 -20.98 15.49 -22.96
CA LEU A 22 -20.21 14.72 -22.00
C LEU A 22 -19.68 13.51 -22.76
N SER A 23 -18.60 13.72 -23.53
CA SER A 23 -17.63 12.68 -23.80
C SER A 23 -17.04 12.30 -22.44
N GLY A 24 -17.77 11.42 -21.74
CA GLY A 24 -17.20 10.66 -20.65
C GLY A 24 -15.97 9.97 -21.22
N CYS A 25 -14.79 10.39 -20.75
CA CYS A 25 -13.64 9.53 -20.79
C CYS A 25 -14.02 8.31 -19.96
N SER A 26 -14.62 7.30 -20.59
CA SER A 26 -14.50 5.94 -20.08
C SER A 26 -13.01 5.70 -20.02
N VAL A 27 -12.45 5.64 -18.82
CA VAL A 27 -11.11 5.10 -18.60
C VAL A 27 -11.18 3.70 -19.17
N SER A 28 -10.67 3.53 -20.40
CA SER A 28 -10.65 2.23 -21.03
C SER A 28 -9.75 1.35 -20.18
N GLU A 29 -10.28 0.23 -19.70
CA GLU A 29 -9.55 -0.85 -19.07
C GLU A 29 -8.54 -1.43 -20.08
N GLY A 30 -7.44 -0.73 -20.28
CA GLY A 30 -6.26 -1.25 -20.97
C GLY A 30 -5.54 -2.25 -20.07
N PRO A 31 -4.78 -3.20 -20.64
CA PRO A 31 -3.91 -4.06 -19.84
C PRO A 31 -2.93 -3.18 -19.04
N LEU A 32 -2.79 -3.50 -17.75
CA LEU A 32 -1.85 -2.82 -16.86
C LEU A 32 -0.41 -2.95 -17.41
N GLU A 33 0.31 -1.84 -17.44
CA GLU A 33 1.69 -1.80 -17.93
C GLU A 33 2.62 -2.51 -16.94
N ARG A 34 3.51 -3.36 -17.46
CA ARG A 34 4.47 -4.10 -16.63
C ARG A 34 5.69 -3.24 -16.33
N ALA A 35 6.25 -3.42 -15.14
CA ALA A 35 7.54 -2.87 -14.76
C ALA A 35 8.56 -4.01 -14.55
N ASP A 36 9.82 -3.74 -14.83
CA ASP A 36 10.91 -4.65 -14.47
C ASP A 36 11.08 -4.70 -12.94
N GLY A 37 11.51 -5.85 -12.43
CA GLY A 37 11.68 -6.10 -11.00
C GLY A 37 11.50 -7.58 -10.68
N ASP A 38 12.17 -8.05 -9.64
CA ASP A 38 12.18 -9.45 -9.22
C ASP A 38 12.05 -9.62 -7.70
N SER A 39 11.86 -8.53 -6.97
CA SER A 39 11.93 -8.49 -5.51
C SER A 39 10.53 -8.61 -4.90
N LEU A 40 10.42 -9.41 -3.83
CA LEU A 40 9.20 -9.49 -3.01
C LEU A 40 9.45 -8.81 -1.66
N VAL A 41 8.61 -7.85 -1.26
CA VAL A 41 8.68 -7.28 0.09
C VAL A 41 8.26 -8.35 1.10
N ARG A 42 9.02 -8.48 2.19
CA ARG A 42 8.80 -9.49 3.23
C ARG A 42 8.98 -8.86 4.62
N SER A 43 8.21 -9.36 5.58
CA SER A 43 8.49 -9.15 7.00
C SER A 43 9.78 -9.88 7.36
N GLU A 44 10.71 -9.20 8.02
CA GLU A 44 11.87 -9.86 8.62
C GLU A 44 11.46 -10.87 9.72
N PRO A 45 10.58 -10.52 10.68
CA PRO A 45 10.17 -11.46 11.74
C PRO A 45 9.17 -12.51 11.26
N TYR A 46 8.36 -12.21 10.23
CA TYR A 46 7.27 -13.08 9.78
C TYR A 46 7.38 -13.46 8.30
N GLN A 47 8.43 -14.21 7.95
CA GLN A 47 8.64 -14.67 6.57
C GLN A 47 7.64 -15.76 6.17
N LEU A 48 6.57 -15.36 5.47
CA LEU A 48 5.55 -16.28 4.95
C LEU A 48 6.09 -17.29 3.93
N TYR A 49 6.91 -16.80 2.99
CA TYR A 49 7.36 -17.57 1.84
C TYR A 49 8.88 -17.49 1.73
N GLN A 50 9.56 -18.61 1.94
CA GLN A 50 11.02 -18.67 1.85
C GLN A 50 11.49 -18.66 0.39
N HIS A 51 10.81 -19.42 -0.48
CA HIS A 51 11.17 -19.63 -1.87
C HIS A 51 10.04 -19.15 -2.79
N VAL A 52 10.30 -18.08 -3.56
CA VAL A 52 9.32 -17.50 -4.48
C VAL A 52 9.92 -17.39 -5.88
N THR A 53 9.11 -17.65 -6.91
CA THR A 53 9.47 -17.49 -8.32
C THR A 53 8.46 -16.62 -9.04
N ASP A 54 8.78 -16.27 -10.29
CA ASP A 54 7.86 -15.60 -11.22
C ASP A 54 7.27 -14.30 -10.67
N VAL A 55 8.06 -13.55 -9.90
CA VAL A 55 7.67 -12.24 -9.37
C VAL A 55 7.48 -11.30 -10.55
N LYS A 56 6.29 -10.70 -10.64
CA LYS A 56 5.91 -9.78 -11.71
C LYS A 56 5.34 -8.51 -11.09
N HIS A 57 5.84 -7.39 -11.57
CA HIS A 57 5.40 -6.07 -11.16
C HIS A 57 4.59 -5.38 -12.26
N VAL A 58 3.60 -4.63 -11.80
CA VAL A 58 2.94 -3.60 -12.59
C VAL A 58 3.62 -2.26 -12.31
N MET A 59 3.60 -1.35 -13.29
CA MET A 59 3.97 0.05 -13.08
C MET A 59 3.20 0.64 -11.89
N PRO A 60 3.84 1.47 -11.04
CA PRO A 60 3.14 2.04 -9.89
C PRO A 60 1.95 2.89 -10.35
N LEU A 61 0.83 2.72 -9.67
CA LEU A 61 -0.41 3.43 -9.96
C LEU A 61 -0.74 4.42 -8.85
N ALA A 62 -1.55 5.43 -9.17
CA ALA A 62 -2.32 6.12 -8.13
C ALA A 62 -3.21 5.09 -7.42
N ILE A 63 -3.45 5.26 -6.11
CA ILE A 63 -4.18 4.27 -5.31
C ILE A 63 -5.58 4.04 -5.88
N GLU A 64 -6.28 5.11 -6.26
CA GLU A 64 -7.64 5.06 -6.81
C GLU A 64 -7.69 4.29 -8.14
N ALA A 65 -6.64 4.41 -8.96
CA ALA A 65 -6.51 3.68 -10.21
C ALA A 65 -6.15 2.20 -10.00
N ALA A 66 -5.53 1.85 -8.88
CA ALA A 66 -5.18 0.48 -8.55
C ALA A 66 -6.35 -0.32 -7.94
N ILE A 67 -7.27 0.35 -7.22
CA ILE A 67 -8.40 -0.28 -6.51
C ILE A 67 -9.17 -1.30 -7.37
N PRO A 68 -9.55 -1.01 -8.64
CA PRO A 68 -10.27 -1.97 -9.49
C PRO A 68 -9.50 -3.27 -9.78
N HIS A 69 -8.18 -3.26 -9.63
CA HIS A 69 -7.28 -4.37 -9.95
C HIS A 69 -6.80 -5.13 -8.71
N MET A 70 -7.18 -4.69 -7.51
CA MET A 70 -6.85 -5.39 -6.27
C MET A 70 -7.78 -6.59 -6.05
N PRO A 71 -7.32 -7.64 -5.34
CA PRO A 71 -8.21 -8.67 -4.83
C PRO A 71 -9.37 -8.07 -4.03
N GLU A 72 -10.57 -8.65 -4.15
CA GLU A 72 -11.80 -8.11 -3.56
C GLU A 72 -11.67 -7.79 -2.07
N GLN A 73 -11.04 -8.68 -1.30
CA GLN A 73 -10.85 -8.49 0.14
C GLN A 73 -9.95 -7.29 0.47
N ILE A 74 -8.92 -7.03 -0.35
CA ILE A 74 -8.03 -5.87 -0.19
C ILE A 74 -8.75 -4.60 -0.64
N ARG A 75 -9.46 -4.66 -1.78
CA ARG A 75 -10.18 -3.53 -2.38
C ARG A 75 -11.09 -2.85 -1.35
N ASP A 76 -11.87 -3.63 -0.62
CA ASP A 76 -12.80 -3.11 0.37
C ASP A 76 -12.08 -2.41 1.53
N SER A 77 -11.01 -3.02 2.06
CA SER A 77 -10.19 -2.42 3.14
C SER A 77 -9.51 -1.14 2.69
N VAL A 78 -8.95 -1.11 1.47
CA VAL A 78 -8.25 0.06 0.92
C VAL A 78 -9.21 1.20 0.59
N SER A 79 -10.40 0.90 0.07
CA SER A 79 -11.40 1.93 -0.28
C SER A 79 -11.88 2.76 0.92
N LYS A 80 -11.75 2.21 2.14
CA LYS A 80 -12.11 2.88 3.40
C LYS A 80 -10.93 3.51 4.12
N LEU A 81 -9.72 3.31 3.59
CA LEU A 81 -8.51 3.83 4.21
C LEU A 81 -8.56 5.36 4.20
N GLY A 82 -8.75 5.95 5.37
CA GLY A 82 -8.73 7.39 5.48
C GLY A 82 -7.30 7.91 5.43
N VAL A 83 -6.82 8.35 4.27
CA VAL A 83 -5.48 8.96 4.11
C VAL A 83 -5.25 10.16 5.04
N GLN A 84 -6.32 10.82 5.47
CA GLN A 84 -6.31 11.87 6.51
C GLN A 84 -5.87 11.37 7.90
N ASN A 85 -5.87 10.06 8.14
CA ASN A 85 -5.45 9.45 9.40
C ASN A 85 -3.94 9.18 9.44
N LEU A 86 -3.23 9.43 8.33
CA LEU A 86 -1.78 9.33 8.29
C LEU A 86 -1.16 10.42 9.18
N PRO A 87 -0.01 10.14 9.81
CA PRO A 87 0.60 11.02 10.81
C PRO A 87 1.31 12.24 10.20
N PHE A 88 1.26 12.41 8.87
CA PHE A 88 1.83 13.54 8.13
C PHE A 88 0.99 13.86 6.89
N GLN A 89 1.25 15.02 6.30
CA GLN A 89 0.70 15.40 5.00
C GLN A 89 1.39 14.61 3.88
N VAL A 90 0.59 13.87 3.10
CA VAL A 90 1.08 13.01 2.02
C VAL A 90 1.44 13.83 0.80
N GLY A 91 2.69 13.72 0.35
CA GLY A 91 3.15 14.33 -0.91
C GLY A 91 3.08 13.39 -2.11
N LYS A 92 3.29 12.09 -1.88
CA LYS A 92 3.18 11.04 -2.91
C LYS A 92 2.50 9.82 -2.33
N ALA A 93 1.53 9.31 -3.08
CA ALA A 93 0.85 8.05 -2.79
C ALA A 93 0.94 7.14 -4.02
N SER A 94 1.39 5.91 -3.82
CA SER A 94 1.56 4.94 -4.90
C SER A 94 1.08 3.56 -4.47
N ALA A 95 0.47 2.84 -5.39
CA ALA A 95 0.08 1.45 -5.24
C ALA A 95 0.94 0.56 -6.14
N TYR A 96 1.48 -0.50 -5.56
CA TYR A 96 2.26 -1.53 -6.23
C TYR A 96 1.44 -2.82 -6.20
N LEU A 97 1.22 -3.39 -7.39
CA LEU A 97 0.53 -4.66 -7.57
C LEU A 97 1.55 -5.69 -8.02
N VAL A 98 1.70 -6.76 -7.25
CA VAL A 98 2.70 -7.79 -7.45
C VAL A 98 2.05 -9.16 -7.44
N THR A 99 2.41 -9.99 -8.41
CA THR A 99 2.08 -11.42 -8.41
C THR A 99 3.34 -12.23 -8.28
N PHE A 100 3.31 -13.32 -7.53
CA PHE A 100 4.43 -14.23 -7.37
C PHE A 100 3.93 -15.67 -7.22
N THR A 101 4.83 -16.65 -7.37
CA THR A 101 4.51 -18.05 -7.14
C THR A 101 5.28 -18.52 -5.90
N ASP A 102 4.57 -19.11 -4.93
CA ASP A 102 5.23 -19.88 -3.88
C ASP A 102 5.73 -21.19 -4.48
N GLU A 103 7.04 -21.46 -4.37
CA GLU A 103 7.64 -22.66 -4.94
C GLU A 103 7.09 -23.95 -4.32
N THR A 104 6.63 -23.91 -3.08
CA THR A 104 6.17 -25.10 -2.37
C THR A 104 4.80 -25.52 -2.88
N SER A 105 3.84 -24.59 -2.91
CA SER A 105 2.47 -24.85 -3.34
C SER A 105 2.26 -24.70 -4.85
N LYS A 106 3.25 -24.16 -5.59
CA LYS A 106 3.15 -23.80 -7.01
C LYS A 106 1.91 -22.97 -7.33
N THR A 107 1.40 -22.23 -6.35
CA THR A 107 0.18 -21.42 -6.47
C THR A 107 0.60 -19.97 -6.74
N PRO A 108 0.01 -19.30 -7.76
CA PRO A 108 0.11 -17.86 -7.92
C PRO A 108 -0.58 -17.14 -6.75
N LEU A 109 0.09 -16.14 -6.20
CA LEU A 109 -0.33 -15.34 -5.06
C LEU A 109 -0.15 -13.87 -5.37
N ASN A 110 -0.88 -13.04 -4.63
CA ASN A 110 -0.87 -11.60 -4.80
C ASN A 110 -0.24 -10.89 -3.59
N GLN A 111 0.49 -9.82 -3.87
CA GLN A 111 0.88 -8.82 -2.88
C GLN A 111 0.49 -7.44 -3.40
N VAL A 112 -0.15 -6.66 -2.55
CA VAL A 112 -0.45 -5.24 -2.79
C VAL A 112 0.33 -4.43 -1.77
N GLN A 113 1.02 -3.38 -2.22
CA GLN A 113 1.63 -2.43 -1.31
C GLN A 113 1.17 -1.00 -1.62
N LEU A 114 0.69 -0.30 -0.60
CA LEU A 114 0.42 1.13 -0.65
C LEU A 114 1.56 1.87 0.03
N VAL A 115 2.17 2.82 -0.67
CA VAL A 115 3.28 3.63 -0.15
C VAL A 115 2.86 5.08 -0.12
N PHE A 116 2.96 5.68 1.06
CA PHE A 116 2.68 7.09 1.33
C PHE A 116 3.97 7.76 1.79
N LEU A 117 4.46 8.72 1.01
CA LEU A 117 5.63 9.52 1.35
C LEU A 117 5.17 10.91 1.78
N LYS A 118 5.82 11.46 2.81
CA LYS A 118 5.63 12.86 3.20
C LYS A 118 6.00 13.80 2.05
N GLU A 119 5.42 15.00 2.04
CA GLU A 119 5.81 16.07 1.12
C GLU A 119 7.32 16.28 1.05
N LYS A 120 7.75 16.73 -0.13
CA LYS A 120 9.17 16.98 -0.41
C LYS A 120 9.73 18.02 0.56
N ASP A 121 10.97 17.82 0.96
CA ASP A 121 11.74 18.81 1.70
C ASP A 121 12.06 20.05 0.83
N GLU A 122 12.75 21.02 1.43
CA GLU A 122 13.18 22.25 0.74
C GLU A 122 14.13 22.00 -0.44
N TYR A 123 14.71 20.80 -0.56
CA TYR A 123 15.58 20.37 -1.65
C TYR A 123 14.85 19.54 -2.71
N GLY A 124 13.52 19.42 -2.61
CA GLY A 124 12.69 18.71 -3.58
C GLY A 124 12.78 17.19 -3.48
N LYS A 125 13.29 16.65 -2.37
CA LYS A 125 13.41 15.21 -2.11
C LYS A 125 12.26 14.73 -1.25
N TYR A 126 11.64 13.61 -1.63
CA TYR A 126 10.75 12.91 -0.70
C TYR A 126 11.60 12.45 0.50
N GLY A 127 11.16 12.81 1.71
CA GLY A 127 11.96 12.68 2.92
C GLY A 127 12.07 11.25 3.46
N GLU A 128 12.67 11.12 4.65
CA GLU A 128 12.82 9.86 5.38
C GLU A 128 11.50 9.33 5.97
N GLU A 129 10.44 10.14 5.96
CA GLU A 129 9.15 9.81 6.57
C GLU A 129 8.18 9.19 5.59
N PHE A 130 7.67 8.01 5.94
CA PHE A 130 6.78 7.23 5.11
C PHE A 130 5.83 6.36 5.94
N VAL A 131 4.79 5.89 5.28
CA VAL A 131 3.96 4.76 5.69
C VAL A 131 3.84 3.82 4.49
N ALA A 132 4.17 2.55 4.67
CA ALA A 132 4.01 1.51 3.66
C ALA A 132 3.13 0.39 4.22
N ILE A 133 1.98 0.15 3.59
CA ILE A 133 1.01 -0.89 3.95
C ILE A 133 1.15 -2.02 2.94
N THR A 134 1.70 -3.14 3.35
CA THR A 134 1.85 -4.35 2.55
C THR A 134 0.79 -5.36 2.93
N MET A 135 0.09 -5.90 1.93
CA MET A 135 -0.96 -6.91 2.08
C MET A 135 -0.58 -8.09 1.21
N THR A 136 -0.14 -9.17 1.86
CA THR A 136 0.34 -10.38 1.18
C THR A 136 -0.66 -11.50 1.38
N GLU A 137 -1.12 -12.10 0.29
CA GLU A 137 -2.00 -13.27 0.35
C GLU A 137 -1.31 -14.40 1.12
N ALA A 138 -2.02 -14.96 2.10
CA ALA A 138 -1.53 -15.99 3.02
C ALA A 138 -2.65 -16.95 3.40
N LYS A 139 -2.56 -18.19 2.91
CA LYS A 139 -3.58 -19.24 3.12
C LYS A 139 -3.73 -19.68 4.59
N VAL A 140 -2.67 -19.53 5.37
CA VAL A 140 -2.62 -19.90 6.78
C VAL A 140 -2.16 -18.69 7.57
N ASP A 141 -2.76 -18.50 8.74
CA ASP A 141 -2.34 -17.50 9.70
C ASP A 141 -0.89 -17.79 10.16
N PRO A 142 0.09 -16.91 9.86
CA PRO A 142 1.48 -17.11 10.28
C PRO A 142 1.65 -17.08 11.80
N PHE A 143 0.65 -16.60 12.53
CA PHE A 143 0.66 -16.50 13.98
C PHE A 143 -0.02 -17.69 14.68
N ALA A 144 -0.66 -18.62 13.94
CA ALA A 144 -1.50 -19.69 14.50
C ALA A 144 -0.78 -20.73 15.40
N GLY A 145 0.54 -20.66 15.54
CA GLY A 145 1.32 -21.49 16.45
C GLY A 145 2.13 -20.68 17.48
N LEU A 146 2.05 -19.35 17.44
CA LEU A 146 2.73 -18.52 18.41
C LEU A 146 1.96 -18.59 19.72
N THR A 147 2.66 -18.91 20.81
CA THR A 147 2.09 -18.64 22.14
C THR A 147 1.79 -17.16 22.17
N VAL A 148 0.57 -16.76 22.58
CA VAL A 148 0.13 -15.36 22.62
C VAL A 148 1.26 -14.54 23.20
N ALA A 149 1.94 -13.76 22.34
CA ALA A 149 3.08 -13.00 22.78
C ALA A 149 2.53 -11.93 23.71
N GLU A 150 3.04 -11.89 24.94
CA GLU A 150 2.78 -10.74 25.81
C GLU A 150 3.62 -9.56 25.31
N SER A 151 3.14 -8.34 25.56
CA SER A 151 3.94 -7.15 25.29
C SER A 151 5.28 -7.23 26.03
N GLY A 152 6.36 -6.76 25.40
CA GLY A 152 7.70 -6.92 25.93
C GLY A 152 8.76 -6.40 24.97
N VAL A 153 9.78 -7.22 24.74
CA VAL A 153 10.91 -6.92 23.86
C VAL A 153 11.02 -8.03 22.81
N ASP A 154 11.18 -7.67 21.54
CA ASP A 154 11.36 -8.64 20.46
C ASP A 154 12.80 -9.17 20.36
N LEU A 155 13.04 -10.06 19.39
CA LEU A 155 14.36 -10.69 19.17
C LEU A 155 15.47 -9.69 18.79
N PHE A 156 15.10 -8.48 18.37
CA PHE A 156 16.01 -7.43 17.93
C PHE A 156 16.19 -6.33 18.99
N GLY A 157 15.59 -6.48 20.17
CA GLY A 157 15.68 -5.49 21.25
C GLY A 157 14.70 -4.31 21.11
N ASN A 158 13.73 -4.41 20.21
CA ASN A 158 12.68 -3.40 20.05
C ASN A 158 11.54 -3.65 21.02
N LYS A 159 10.76 -2.60 21.29
CA LYS A 159 9.57 -2.71 22.12
C LYS A 159 8.47 -3.40 21.29
N LEU A 160 7.96 -4.51 21.80
CA LEU A 160 6.81 -5.22 21.22
C LEU A 160 5.56 -4.86 22.02
N LEU A 161 4.56 -4.27 21.38
CA LEU A 161 3.21 -4.15 21.94
C LEU A 161 2.31 -5.15 21.21
N VAL A 162 1.53 -5.91 21.98
CA VAL A 162 0.56 -6.85 21.42
C VAL A 162 -0.83 -6.42 21.88
N GLU A 163 -1.68 -6.09 20.92
CA GLU A 163 -3.03 -5.60 21.16
C GLU A 163 -4.04 -6.40 20.34
N LYS A 164 -5.30 -6.40 20.79
CA LYS A 164 -6.41 -6.95 19.99
C LYS A 164 -6.91 -5.89 19.02
N ALA A 165 -6.85 -6.17 17.73
CA ALA A 165 -7.38 -5.30 16.69
C ALA A 165 -8.82 -5.68 16.26
N GLY A 166 -9.32 -6.82 16.74
CA GLY A 166 -10.68 -7.30 16.54
C GLY A 166 -11.03 -8.43 17.51
N LYS A 167 -12.14 -9.14 17.27
CA LYS A 167 -12.56 -10.27 18.11
C LYS A 167 -11.51 -11.39 18.13
N ASP A 168 -10.95 -11.69 16.96
CA ASP A 168 -10.07 -12.84 16.72
C ASP A 168 -8.73 -12.45 16.06
N THR A 169 -8.38 -11.15 16.07
CA THR A 169 -7.15 -10.64 15.43
C THR A 169 -6.23 -10.00 16.47
N GLN A 170 -5.01 -10.52 16.55
CA GLN A 170 -3.90 -9.90 17.28
C GLN A 170 -3.10 -9.01 16.34
N LEU A 171 -2.61 -7.92 16.89
CA LEU A 171 -1.76 -6.95 16.24
C LEU A 171 -0.46 -6.86 17.02
N PHE A 172 0.64 -7.08 16.31
CA PHE A 172 2.00 -7.07 16.83
C PHE A 172 2.67 -5.77 16.38
N HIS A 173 3.05 -4.92 17.32
CA HIS A 173 3.64 -3.62 17.05
C HIS A 173 5.09 -3.60 17.50
N HIS A 174 5.99 -3.67 16.54
CA HIS A 174 7.43 -3.56 16.71
C HIS A 174 7.83 -2.08 16.65
N ILE A 175 8.15 -1.50 17.80
CA ILE A 175 8.57 -0.11 17.95
C ILE A 175 10.08 -0.06 18.20
N LEU A 176 10.82 0.53 17.27
CA LEU A 176 12.27 0.65 17.36
C LEU A 176 12.68 1.36 18.66
N GLN A 177 13.63 0.76 19.39
CA GLN A 177 14.19 1.34 20.63
C GLN A 177 15.69 1.63 20.51
N THR A 178 16.37 1.00 19.55
CA THR A 178 17.80 1.13 19.33
C THR A 178 18.06 1.37 17.84
N ASN A 179 19.30 1.69 17.48
CA ASN A 179 19.76 1.62 16.08
C ASN A 179 19.92 0.16 15.59
N GLY A 180 19.27 -0.80 16.25
CA GLY A 180 19.39 -2.24 16.02
C GLY A 180 18.86 -2.65 14.65
N GLY A 181 19.45 -3.72 14.11
CA GLY A 181 19.42 -4.13 12.70
C GLY A 181 18.11 -4.68 12.15
N TYR A 182 16.97 -4.20 12.64
CA TYR A 182 15.68 -4.47 12.03
C TYR A 182 15.56 -3.70 10.72
N VAL A 183 15.30 -4.43 9.64
CA VAL A 183 15.23 -3.88 8.30
C VAL A 183 13.82 -4.03 7.76
N SER A 184 13.20 -2.88 7.50
CA SER A 184 11.96 -2.77 6.76
C SER A 184 12.25 -2.62 5.27
N HIS A 185 11.39 -3.25 4.47
CA HIS A 185 11.41 -3.13 3.02
C HIS A 185 10.11 -2.54 2.48
N TYR A 186 10.23 -1.69 1.47
CA TYR A 186 9.09 -1.24 0.67
C TYR A 186 9.50 -1.00 -0.78
N TYR A 187 8.55 -1.03 -1.69
CA TYR A 187 8.78 -0.78 -3.11
C TYR A 187 8.94 0.70 -3.38
N ASP A 188 9.93 1.04 -4.19
CA ASP A 188 10.00 2.32 -4.87
C ASP A 188 10.09 2.07 -6.39
N TYR A 189 9.92 3.12 -7.17
CA TYR A 189 10.05 3.06 -8.61
C TYR A 189 11.16 3.95 -9.10
N ASP A 190 12.16 3.32 -9.72
CA ASP A 190 13.24 4.00 -10.39
C ASP A 190 12.79 4.36 -11.81
N GLU A 191 12.38 5.62 -11.99
CA GLU A 191 11.96 6.16 -13.29
C GLU A 191 13.09 6.10 -14.33
N ALA A 192 14.36 6.22 -13.92
CA ALA A 192 15.49 6.23 -14.84
C ALA A 192 15.80 4.83 -15.37
N ALA A 193 15.64 3.81 -14.53
CA ALA A 193 15.82 2.40 -14.88
C ALA A 193 14.50 1.70 -15.28
N ASN A 194 13.37 2.40 -15.27
CA ASN A 194 12.03 1.88 -15.56
C ASN A 194 11.71 0.57 -14.80
N ARG A 195 12.01 0.55 -13.50
CA ARG A 195 11.88 -0.67 -12.69
C ARG A 195 11.34 -0.40 -11.30
N VAL A 196 10.60 -1.37 -10.77
CA VAL A 196 10.33 -1.46 -9.34
C VAL A 196 11.60 -1.94 -8.64
N SER A 197 12.01 -1.20 -7.62
CA SER A 197 13.12 -1.52 -6.75
C SER A 197 12.63 -1.68 -5.32
N MET A 198 13.43 -2.33 -4.48
CA MET A 198 13.15 -2.45 -3.06
C MET A 198 14.02 -1.46 -2.30
N THR A 199 13.39 -0.58 -1.55
CA THR A 199 14.04 0.29 -0.58
C THR A 199 14.18 -0.44 0.74
N THR A 200 15.36 -0.28 1.35
CA THR A 200 15.77 -0.93 2.59
C THR A 200 16.02 0.17 3.62
N THR A 201 15.33 0.10 4.76
CA THR A 201 15.39 1.14 5.80
C THR A 201 15.09 0.57 7.19
N SER A 202 15.25 1.35 8.25
CA SER A 202 14.78 0.99 9.59
C SER A 202 13.46 1.71 9.87
N ALA A 203 12.42 0.96 10.19
CA ALA A 203 11.09 1.49 10.48
C ALA A 203 10.44 0.75 11.65
N ASN A 204 9.43 1.38 12.26
CA ASN A 204 8.50 0.65 13.10
C ASN A 204 7.61 -0.23 12.21
N GLU A 205 7.22 -1.41 12.69
CA GLU A 205 6.37 -2.36 11.94
C GLU A 205 5.15 -2.77 12.78
N LEU A 206 4.02 -2.91 12.09
CA LEU A 206 2.76 -3.39 12.63
C LEU A 206 2.29 -4.57 11.80
N ASP A 207 2.19 -5.74 12.42
CA ASP A 207 1.82 -6.98 11.75
C ASP A 207 0.51 -7.55 12.30
N PHE A 208 -0.36 -7.98 11.41
CA PHE A 208 -1.57 -8.71 11.77
C PHE A 208 -2.09 -9.56 10.61
N TYR A 209 -2.80 -10.63 10.94
CA TYR A 209 -3.41 -11.52 9.96
C TYR A 209 -4.92 -11.38 9.98
N ALA A 210 -5.50 -11.17 8.81
CA ALA A 210 -6.94 -11.13 8.65
C ALA A 210 -7.37 -11.51 7.23
N HIS A 211 -8.49 -12.21 7.12
CA HIS A 211 -9.17 -12.46 5.84
C HIS A 211 -8.30 -13.10 4.75
N GLY A 212 -7.32 -13.93 5.11
CA GLY A 212 -6.43 -14.56 4.14
C GLY A 212 -5.22 -13.71 3.74
N TYR A 213 -4.92 -12.63 4.46
CA TYR A 213 -3.79 -11.75 4.19
C TYR A 213 -2.98 -11.47 5.47
N LEU A 214 -1.66 -11.48 5.33
CA LEU A 214 -0.76 -10.83 6.26
C LEU A 214 -0.68 -9.35 5.89
N TYR A 215 -1.03 -8.50 6.85
CA TYR A 215 -0.86 -7.07 6.78
C TYR A 215 0.42 -6.70 7.51
N GLN A 216 1.23 -5.87 6.87
CA GLN A 216 2.43 -5.29 7.44
C GLN A 216 2.39 -3.78 7.19
N ILE A 217 2.46 -2.99 8.25
CA ILE A 217 2.51 -1.53 8.15
C ILE A 217 3.85 -1.04 8.66
N ASN A 218 4.72 -0.68 7.74
CA ASN A 218 6.01 -0.08 8.02
C ASN A 218 5.89 1.44 8.05
N TYR A 219 6.46 2.09 9.06
CA TYR A 219 6.42 3.55 9.11
C TYR A 219 7.62 4.19 9.78
N VAL A 220 7.98 5.35 9.23
CA VAL A 220 8.94 6.30 9.80
C VAL A 220 8.27 7.66 9.90
N VAL A 221 8.23 8.20 11.11
CA VAL A 221 7.68 9.52 11.40
C VAL A 221 8.56 10.17 12.45
N ASN A 222 8.84 11.45 12.29
CA ASN A 222 9.72 12.24 13.15
C ASN A 222 11.07 11.54 13.41
N GLY A 223 11.63 10.88 12.39
CA GLY A 223 12.90 10.13 12.51
C GLY A 223 12.84 8.94 13.46
N ASN A 224 11.69 8.26 13.57
CA ASN A 224 11.45 7.14 14.49
C ASN A 224 11.61 7.49 15.98
N GLN A 225 11.52 8.77 16.35
CA GLN A 225 11.43 9.13 17.76
C GLN A 225 10.19 8.51 18.39
N VAL A 226 10.31 8.03 19.63
CA VAL A 226 9.20 7.41 20.35
C VAL A 226 8.10 8.46 20.57
N ASP A 227 7.01 8.33 19.83
CA ASP A 227 5.83 9.18 19.90
C ASP A 227 4.58 8.31 20.01
N GLU A 228 3.97 8.30 21.20
CA GLU A 228 2.77 7.51 21.45
C GLU A 228 1.55 7.96 20.64
N ALA A 229 1.46 9.25 20.26
CA ALA A 229 0.36 9.73 19.45
C ALA A 229 0.46 9.20 18.01
N VAL A 230 1.68 9.15 17.45
CA VAL A 230 1.94 8.48 16.16
C VAL A 230 1.61 7.00 16.28
N GLN A 231 2.11 6.31 17.30
CA GLN A 231 1.85 4.87 17.50
C GLN A 231 0.36 4.56 17.58
N ARG A 232 -0.41 5.32 18.37
CA ARG A 232 -1.87 5.19 18.44
C ARG A 232 -2.54 5.41 17.10
N ARG A 233 -2.13 6.42 16.32
CA ARG A 233 -2.68 6.65 14.97
C ARG A 233 -2.41 5.47 14.04
N MET A 234 -1.23 4.87 14.11
CA MET A 234 -0.88 3.71 13.28
C MET A 234 -1.67 2.46 13.68
N VAL A 235 -1.94 2.27 14.97
CA VAL A 235 -2.84 1.21 15.46
C VAL A 235 -4.28 1.44 14.95
N GLU A 236 -4.78 2.67 14.98
CA GLU A 236 -6.12 2.97 14.44
C GLU A 236 -6.20 2.80 12.91
N LEU A 237 -5.13 3.12 12.19
CA LEU A 237 -5.00 2.82 10.76
C LEU A 237 -5.09 1.31 10.50
N ALA A 238 -4.39 0.50 11.29
CA ALA A 238 -4.46 -0.96 11.19
C ALA A 238 -5.88 -1.50 11.47
N LYS A 239 -6.58 -0.97 12.48
CA LYS A 239 -7.97 -1.36 12.77
C LYS A 239 -8.95 -0.99 11.66
N GLN A 240 -8.73 0.11 10.94
CA GLN A 240 -9.57 0.47 9.79
C GLN A 240 -9.50 -0.59 8.67
N LEU A 241 -8.32 -1.16 8.44
CA LEU A 241 -8.13 -2.23 7.44
C LEU A 241 -8.89 -3.52 7.77
N LEU A 242 -9.30 -3.71 9.04
CA LEU A 242 -10.10 -4.86 9.48
C LEU A 242 -11.61 -4.67 9.32
N THR A 243 -12.08 -3.46 9.03
CA THR A 243 -13.51 -3.14 9.06
C THR A 243 -14.21 -3.63 7.77
N LYS A 244 -14.95 -4.75 7.88
CA LYS A 244 -15.78 -5.26 6.78
C LYS A 244 -16.87 -4.27 6.37
N LYS A 245 -17.36 -4.39 5.13
CA LYS A 245 -18.60 -3.71 4.72
C LYS A 245 -19.73 -4.29 5.57
N GLU A 246 -20.47 -3.45 6.28
CA GLU A 246 -21.77 -3.88 6.79
C GLU A 246 -22.60 -4.25 5.56
N GLU A 247 -22.96 -5.54 5.44
CA GLU A 247 -23.98 -5.93 4.48
C GLU A 247 -25.25 -5.17 4.88
N GLU A 248 -25.69 -4.23 4.04
CA GLU A 248 -27.01 -3.64 4.18
C GLU A 248 -28.01 -4.80 4.27
N PRO A 249 -28.86 -4.86 5.31
CA PRO A 249 -29.88 -5.90 5.39
C PRO A 249 -30.79 -5.75 4.16
N ALA A 250 -30.90 -6.86 3.42
CA ALA A 250 -31.79 -7.00 2.27
C ALA A 250 -33.27 -6.79 2.63
#